data_AF-A0A7R7ZQN1-F1
#
_entry.id   AF-A0A7R7ZQN1-F1
#
_cell.length_a   1.000
_cell.length_b   1.000
_cell.length_c   1.000
_cell.angle_alpha   90.00
_cell.angle_beta   90.00
_cell.angle_gamma   90.00
#
_symmetry.space_group_name_H-M   'P 1'
#
loop_
_entity.id
_entity.type
_entity.pdbx_description
1 polymer ?
#
loop_
_entity_poly.entity_id
_entity_poly.type
_entity_poly.pdbx_seq_one_letter_code
_entity_poly.pdbx_strand_id
1 'polypeptide(L)'
;MRMNDSKEHRCRQLFYEGAEYDQTIDIDLSTLEPHVNGPFTPDLATPLSRFGQAVEEQKWPETLTVGLIGSCTNSSFEDLSRAANIAQQAVDAGLTPAMPFLLSPGSLQTRETLEKSGILQTFKKVGVKMLPNACGPCCGSWDRTDTPKVVLQPHYPRKQRINLKWLGHETLLSNPSVDNLVTPVGEQFHFEPPTGDSLPEQGYLDSNAAYQAPPIGDRSGLDVQIDPSSQRLQKLAPFAPWFGNDYEDCLILIKTKGKCTTDHITPAGPWFRFRGHLENISNNTLIGAINAENDKVNTVHNQLTQKNADVPGTARHYQAQGRPLVVIADHNYGEGSSREHAALQPRYLGGIAIIAKSFARIHEANLKKQGMLALTFANEFDYDRIKASDCVSIIGLAELAPGKPLTLQVKPIDRESWDAKLLHTFTPEQIEYFKAGSALNTMAKGNDAVE
;
A
#
# COMPACT_ATOMS: atom_id res chain seq x y z
N MET A 1 -18.50 -41.48 8.12
CA MET A 1 -18.70 -40.59 9.29
C MET A 1 -19.98 -39.81 9.06
N ARG A 2 -21.10 -40.12 9.72
CA ARG A 2 -22.33 -39.32 9.60
C ARG A 2 -22.12 -38.00 10.35
N MET A 3 -22.21 -36.87 9.68
CA MET A 3 -22.26 -35.56 10.34
C MET A 3 -23.55 -35.49 11.16
N ASN A 4 -23.48 -35.18 12.45
CA ASN A 4 -24.69 -34.92 13.26
C ASN A 4 -25.45 -33.70 12.67
N ASP A 5 -26.79 -33.74 12.69
CA ASP A 5 -27.70 -32.72 12.15
C ASP A 5 -27.34 -31.26 12.50
N SER A 6 -26.73 -31.04 13.68
CA SER A 6 -26.25 -29.73 14.14
C SER A 6 -25.10 -29.15 13.29
N LYS A 7 -24.18 -30.00 12.79
CA LYS A 7 -23.09 -29.57 11.91
C LYS A 7 -23.62 -29.25 10.51
N GLU A 8 -24.53 -30.07 10.01
CA GLU A 8 -25.16 -29.85 8.70
C GLU A 8 -26.00 -28.56 8.69
N HIS A 9 -26.74 -28.28 9.77
CA HIS A 9 -27.47 -27.02 9.94
C HIS A 9 -26.54 -25.80 9.94
N ARG A 10 -25.39 -25.87 10.63
CA ARG A 10 -24.39 -24.78 10.62
C ARG A 10 -23.73 -24.60 9.25
N CYS A 11 -23.49 -25.68 8.51
CA CYS A 11 -22.94 -25.59 7.15
C CYS A 11 -23.91 -24.87 6.20
N ARG A 12 -25.22 -25.10 6.31
CA ARG A 12 -26.23 -24.41 5.47
C ARG A 12 -26.33 -22.90 5.74
N GLN A 13 -25.84 -22.40 6.87
CA GLN A 13 -25.76 -20.97 7.15
C GLN A 13 -24.56 -20.29 6.47
N LEU A 14 -23.60 -21.08 5.94
CA LEU A 14 -22.41 -20.56 5.26
C LEU A 14 -22.59 -20.43 3.74
N PHE A 15 -23.65 -21.00 3.18
CA PHE A 15 -23.92 -21.00 1.74
C PHE A 15 -25.39 -20.67 1.48
N TYR A 16 -25.65 -19.81 0.51
CA TYR A 16 -27.00 -19.48 0.06
C TYR A 16 -27.12 -19.71 -1.44
N GLU A 17 -27.96 -20.67 -1.83
CA GLU A 17 -28.31 -20.89 -3.23
C GLU A 17 -29.22 -19.75 -3.72
N GLY A 18 -28.93 -19.22 -4.92
CA GLY A 18 -29.72 -18.14 -5.51
C GLY A 18 -29.34 -16.73 -5.06
N ALA A 19 -28.14 -16.54 -4.49
CA ALA A 19 -27.62 -15.19 -4.25
C ALA A 19 -27.52 -14.39 -5.56
N GLU A 20 -28.06 -13.17 -5.56
CA GLU A 20 -27.91 -12.22 -6.65
C GLU A 20 -26.61 -11.42 -6.45
N TYR A 21 -25.83 -11.26 -7.53
CA TYR A 21 -24.58 -10.49 -7.52
C TYR A 21 -24.73 -9.27 -8.42
N ASP A 22 -24.27 -8.10 -7.95
CA ASP A 22 -24.28 -6.85 -8.73
C ASP A 22 -23.43 -6.95 -10.02
N GLN A 23 -22.41 -7.81 -10.00
CA GLN A 23 -21.55 -8.11 -11.13
C GLN A 23 -21.03 -9.56 -11.05
N THR A 24 -21.03 -10.26 -12.18
CA THR A 24 -20.47 -11.62 -12.32
C THR A 24 -19.26 -11.60 -13.24
N ILE A 25 -18.22 -12.34 -12.87
CA ILE A 25 -17.01 -12.57 -13.69
C ILE A 25 -16.78 -14.07 -13.75
N ASP A 26 -16.81 -14.63 -14.95
CA ASP A 26 -16.59 -16.07 -15.19
C ASP A 26 -15.13 -16.34 -15.58
N ILE A 27 -14.49 -17.29 -14.90
CA ILE A 27 -13.10 -17.71 -15.17
C ILE A 27 -13.07 -19.24 -15.32
N ASP A 28 -12.69 -19.72 -16.50
CA ASP A 28 -12.48 -21.14 -16.76
C ASP A 28 -11.05 -21.54 -16.36
N LEU A 29 -10.92 -22.24 -15.23
CA LEU A 29 -9.63 -22.70 -14.69
C LEU A 29 -8.91 -23.68 -15.63
N SER A 30 -9.61 -24.36 -16.54
CA SER A 30 -9.01 -25.32 -17.46
C SER A 30 -8.27 -24.65 -18.62
N THR A 31 -8.62 -23.39 -18.93
CA THR A 31 -7.98 -22.59 -19.98
C THR A 31 -6.98 -21.57 -19.43
N LEU A 32 -6.96 -21.38 -18.11
CA LEU A 32 -6.08 -20.42 -17.46
C LEU A 32 -4.62 -20.88 -17.49
N GLU A 33 -3.73 -20.04 -18.02
CA GLU A 33 -2.28 -20.25 -17.98
C GLU A 33 -1.57 -19.38 -16.92
N PRO A 34 -0.30 -19.65 -16.57
CA PRO A 34 0.46 -18.80 -15.65
C PRO A 34 0.58 -17.36 -16.14
N HIS A 35 0.49 -16.39 -15.24
CA HIS A 35 0.59 -14.95 -15.53
C HIS A 35 1.69 -14.26 -14.72
N VAL A 36 2.21 -13.16 -15.27
CA VAL A 36 3.08 -12.19 -14.58
C VAL A 36 2.46 -10.81 -14.72
N ASN A 37 2.26 -10.12 -13.59
CA ASN A 37 1.66 -8.79 -13.57
C ASN A 37 2.69 -7.69 -13.29
N GLY A 38 2.55 -6.51 -13.89
CA GLY A 38 3.43 -5.35 -13.71
C GLY A 38 4.04 -4.85 -15.02
N PRO A 39 5.12 -4.04 -15.01
CA PRO A 39 6.05 -3.82 -13.88
C PRO A 39 5.58 -2.82 -12.84
N PHE A 40 4.62 -1.95 -13.18
CA PHE A 40 4.31 -0.78 -12.37
C PHE A 40 2.92 -0.76 -11.73
N THR A 41 2.09 -1.75 -12.04
CA THR A 41 0.75 -1.87 -11.46
C THR A 41 0.32 -3.33 -11.40
N PRO A 42 -0.39 -3.78 -10.36
CA PRO A 42 -0.75 -5.19 -10.18
C PRO A 42 -1.84 -5.69 -11.14
N ASP A 43 -2.53 -4.80 -11.84
CA ASP A 43 -3.61 -5.09 -12.80
C ASP A 43 -3.14 -5.18 -14.26
N LEU A 44 -1.87 -4.85 -14.54
CA LEU A 44 -1.26 -5.09 -15.85
C LEU A 44 -0.86 -6.57 -15.96
N ALA A 45 -1.83 -7.42 -16.29
CA ALA A 45 -1.65 -8.87 -16.38
C ALA A 45 -1.12 -9.27 -17.77
N THR A 46 -0.02 -10.04 -17.79
CA THR A 46 0.58 -10.58 -19.02
C THR A 46 0.68 -12.10 -18.89
N PRO A 47 0.08 -12.88 -19.82
CA PRO A 47 0.27 -14.33 -19.83
C PRO A 47 1.76 -14.68 -20.01
N LEU A 48 2.23 -15.72 -19.31
CA LEU A 48 3.65 -16.10 -19.32
C LEU A 48 4.15 -16.41 -20.75
N SER A 49 3.28 -17.02 -21.57
CA SER A 49 3.53 -17.31 -23.00
C SER A 49 3.87 -16.08 -23.83
N ARG A 50 3.45 -14.88 -23.42
CA ARG A 50 3.66 -13.60 -24.12
C ARG A 50 4.57 -12.63 -23.37
N PHE A 51 5.09 -13.03 -22.22
CA PHE A 51 5.83 -12.12 -21.35
C PHE A 51 7.11 -11.60 -21.98
N GLY A 52 7.90 -12.47 -22.64
CA GLY A 52 9.12 -12.05 -23.35
C GLY A 52 8.85 -11.02 -24.46
N GLN A 53 7.81 -11.26 -25.28
CA GLN A 53 7.37 -10.30 -26.31
C GLN A 53 6.98 -8.95 -25.68
N ALA A 54 6.23 -8.97 -24.57
CA ALA A 54 5.83 -7.75 -23.89
C ALA A 54 7.03 -6.96 -23.34
N VAL A 55 8.05 -7.65 -22.81
CA VAL A 55 9.30 -7.05 -22.33
C VAL A 55 10.00 -6.30 -23.47
N GLU A 56 10.12 -6.91 -24.65
CA GLU A 56 10.74 -6.29 -25.84
C GLU A 56 9.93 -5.09 -26.35
N GLU A 57 8.64 -5.27 -26.61
CA GLU A 57 7.76 -4.25 -27.17
C GLU A 57 7.67 -3.01 -26.28
N GLN A 58 7.59 -3.22 -24.96
CA GLN A 58 7.48 -2.15 -23.97
C GLN A 58 8.84 -1.64 -23.48
N LYS A 59 9.94 -2.23 -23.95
CA LYS A 59 11.31 -1.88 -23.57
C LYS A 59 11.53 -1.94 -22.06
N TRP A 60 10.98 -2.98 -21.42
CA TRP A 60 11.21 -3.22 -19.99
C TRP A 60 12.63 -3.73 -19.76
N PRO A 61 13.20 -3.54 -18.55
CA PRO A 61 14.49 -4.12 -18.22
C PRO A 61 14.44 -5.64 -18.37
N GLU A 62 15.31 -6.19 -19.22
CA GLU A 62 15.34 -7.63 -19.50
C GLU A 62 16.00 -8.41 -18.36
N THR A 63 16.99 -7.84 -17.69
CA THR A 63 17.79 -8.58 -16.69
C THR A 63 17.09 -8.68 -15.34
N LEU A 64 17.00 -9.91 -14.83
CA LEU A 64 16.61 -10.16 -13.45
C LEU A 64 17.80 -10.04 -12.51
N THR A 65 17.66 -9.15 -11.54
CA THR A 65 18.73 -8.86 -10.58
C THR A 65 18.58 -9.61 -9.26
N VAL A 66 17.34 -9.97 -8.86
CA VAL A 66 17.04 -10.74 -7.64
C VAL A 66 15.72 -11.49 -7.80
N GLY A 67 15.66 -12.73 -7.33
CA GLY A 67 14.40 -13.48 -7.16
C GLY A 67 13.93 -13.45 -5.70
N LEU A 68 12.62 -13.33 -5.48
CA LEU A 68 12.00 -13.25 -4.15
C LEU A 68 10.76 -14.14 -4.08
N ILE A 69 10.75 -15.12 -3.18
CA ILE A 69 9.55 -15.92 -2.86
C ILE A 69 9.18 -15.85 -1.38
N GLY A 70 7.99 -16.34 -1.06
CA GLY A 70 7.46 -16.31 0.30
C GLY A 70 6.73 -15.01 0.60
N SER A 71 6.84 -14.50 1.82
CA SER A 71 6.00 -13.46 2.43
C SER A 71 4.50 -13.81 2.39
N CYS A 72 3.64 -12.98 2.98
CA CYS A 72 2.29 -13.38 3.38
C CYS A 72 1.37 -13.99 2.30
N THR A 73 1.61 -13.74 1.00
CA THR A 73 0.69 -14.18 -0.07
C THR A 73 1.02 -15.57 -0.62
N ASN A 74 2.30 -15.99 -0.61
CA ASN A 74 2.77 -17.22 -1.27
C ASN A 74 3.85 -17.91 -0.42
N SER A 75 3.56 -18.13 0.85
CA SER A 75 4.48 -18.74 1.82
C SER A 75 3.84 -19.84 2.63
N SER A 76 2.75 -20.43 2.13
CA SER A 76 2.14 -21.60 2.75
C SER A 76 3.03 -22.83 2.61
N PHE A 77 2.66 -23.93 3.26
CA PHE A 77 3.33 -25.21 3.06
C PHE A 77 3.22 -25.64 1.59
N GLU A 78 2.03 -25.57 0.99
CA GLU A 78 1.81 -25.89 -0.43
C GLU A 78 2.69 -25.07 -1.38
N ASP A 79 2.71 -23.74 -1.19
CA ASP A 79 3.50 -22.83 -2.03
C ASP A 79 4.98 -23.24 -2.01
N LEU A 80 5.51 -23.47 -0.79
CA LEU A 80 6.92 -23.74 -0.57
C LEU A 80 7.31 -25.19 -0.91
N SER A 81 6.37 -26.13 -0.86
CA SER A 81 6.54 -27.50 -1.37
C SER A 81 6.67 -27.52 -2.89
N ARG A 82 5.75 -26.88 -3.62
CA ARG A 82 5.82 -26.77 -5.10
C ARG A 82 7.09 -26.05 -5.55
N ALA A 83 7.42 -24.99 -4.84
CA ALA A 83 8.64 -24.23 -5.02
C ALA A 83 9.91 -25.09 -4.85
N ALA A 84 9.95 -25.92 -3.80
CA ALA A 84 11.07 -26.81 -3.54
C ALA A 84 11.17 -27.92 -4.58
N ASN A 85 10.06 -28.37 -5.18
CA ASN A 85 10.11 -29.31 -6.29
C ASN A 85 10.90 -28.74 -7.49
N ILE A 86 10.64 -27.50 -7.90
CA ILE A 86 11.45 -26.83 -8.95
C ILE A 86 12.93 -26.70 -8.52
N ALA A 87 13.18 -26.30 -7.27
CA ALA A 87 14.55 -26.20 -6.77
C ALA A 87 15.25 -27.56 -6.76
N GLN A 88 14.55 -28.66 -6.46
CA GLN A 88 15.12 -30.01 -6.50
C GLN A 88 15.46 -30.43 -7.93
N GLN A 89 14.59 -30.16 -8.91
CA GLN A 89 14.89 -30.41 -10.32
C GLN A 89 16.18 -29.66 -10.76
N ALA A 90 16.35 -28.41 -10.31
CA ALA A 90 17.58 -27.66 -10.56
C ALA A 90 18.81 -28.31 -9.90
N VAL A 91 18.70 -28.77 -8.64
CA VAL A 91 19.79 -29.52 -7.97
C VAL A 91 20.18 -30.76 -8.77
N ASP A 92 19.18 -31.54 -9.20
CA ASP A 92 19.40 -32.81 -9.90
C ASP A 92 20.06 -32.59 -11.27
N ALA A 93 19.78 -31.45 -11.91
CA ALA A 93 20.42 -31.01 -13.16
C ALA A 93 21.77 -30.28 -12.96
N GLY A 94 22.23 -30.11 -11.72
CA GLY A 94 23.45 -29.36 -11.41
C GLY A 94 23.34 -27.85 -11.64
N LEU A 95 22.12 -27.32 -11.74
CA LEU A 95 21.84 -25.90 -11.96
C LEU A 95 21.83 -25.13 -10.64
N THR A 96 22.18 -23.85 -10.72
CA THR A 96 22.10 -22.90 -9.60
C THR A 96 21.37 -21.63 -10.03
N PRO A 97 20.78 -20.86 -9.10
CA PRO A 97 20.15 -19.58 -9.45
C PRO A 97 21.15 -18.64 -10.11
N ALA A 98 20.77 -18.03 -11.23
CA ALA A 98 21.62 -17.08 -11.95
C ALA A 98 21.72 -15.71 -11.25
N MET A 99 20.86 -15.45 -10.27
CA MET A 99 20.82 -14.23 -9.48
C MET A 99 20.57 -14.53 -8.00
N PRO A 100 20.87 -13.60 -7.07
CA PRO A 100 20.53 -13.76 -5.67
C PRO A 100 19.06 -14.12 -5.49
N PHE A 101 18.81 -15.21 -4.76
CA PHE A 101 17.48 -15.74 -4.58
C PHE A 101 17.15 -15.84 -3.09
N LEU A 102 16.07 -15.18 -2.66
CA LEU A 102 15.71 -15.04 -1.25
C LEU A 102 14.31 -15.59 -0.97
N LEU A 103 14.15 -16.20 0.20
CA LEU A 103 12.91 -16.83 0.64
C LEU A 103 12.54 -16.36 2.05
N SER A 104 11.32 -15.85 2.23
CA SER A 104 10.77 -15.48 3.54
C SER A 104 9.55 -16.34 3.91
N PRO A 105 9.64 -17.26 4.88
CA PRO A 105 8.46 -18.01 5.32
C PRO A 105 7.45 -17.08 6.03
N GLY A 106 6.15 -17.40 5.95
CA GLY A 106 5.09 -16.52 6.44
C GLY A 106 4.92 -16.49 7.96
N SER A 107 5.28 -17.58 8.65
CA SER A 107 5.14 -17.74 10.09
C SER A 107 6.23 -18.66 10.65
N LEU A 108 6.44 -18.61 11.97
CA LEU A 108 7.38 -19.51 12.64
C LEU A 108 6.94 -20.97 12.50
N GLN A 109 5.65 -21.27 12.77
CA GLN A 109 5.04 -22.60 12.57
C GLN A 109 5.32 -23.15 11.16
N THR A 110 5.07 -22.36 10.10
CA THR A 110 5.31 -22.81 8.73
C THR A 110 6.79 -23.07 8.47
N ARG A 111 7.69 -22.19 8.94
CA ARG A 111 9.14 -22.37 8.81
C ARG A 111 9.62 -23.65 9.48
N GLU A 112 9.25 -23.87 10.74
CA GLU A 112 9.68 -25.03 11.51
C GLU A 112 9.15 -26.33 10.89
N THR A 113 7.89 -26.30 10.43
CA THR A 113 7.28 -27.45 9.75
C THR A 113 8.00 -27.77 8.44
N LEU A 114 8.29 -26.76 7.60
CA LEU A 114 9.06 -26.94 6.36
C LEU A 114 10.49 -27.41 6.60
N GLU A 115 11.13 -26.94 7.67
CA GLU A 115 12.47 -27.40 8.08
C GLU A 115 12.45 -28.87 8.47
N LYS A 116 11.48 -29.28 9.31
CA LYS A 116 11.31 -30.69 9.73
C LYS A 116 10.96 -31.61 8.57
N SER A 117 10.17 -31.14 7.61
CA SER A 117 9.85 -31.87 6.38
C SER A 117 11.00 -31.90 5.36
N GLY A 118 12.16 -31.31 5.66
CA GLY A 118 13.32 -31.30 4.76
C GLY A 118 13.21 -30.33 3.57
N ILE A 119 12.08 -29.67 3.39
CA ILE A 119 11.80 -28.76 2.26
C ILE A 119 12.78 -27.58 2.26
N LEU A 120 13.09 -27.01 3.43
CA LEU A 120 14.05 -25.90 3.51
C LEU A 120 15.49 -26.32 3.17
N GLN A 121 15.82 -27.61 3.26
CA GLN A 121 17.15 -28.10 2.90
C GLN A 121 17.37 -28.06 1.38
N THR A 122 16.33 -28.31 0.58
CA THR A 122 16.40 -28.18 -0.88
C THR A 122 16.75 -26.75 -1.30
N PHE A 123 16.13 -25.75 -0.69
CA PHE A 123 16.47 -24.35 -0.96
C PHE A 123 17.91 -24.01 -0.55
N LYS A 124 18.41 -24.56 0.56
CA LYS A 124 19.81 -24.37 0.97
C LYS A 124 20.79 -24.96 -0.05
N LYS A 125 20.48 -26.12 -0.65
CA LYS A 125 21.33 -26.76 -1.68
C LYS A 125 21.53 -25.88 -2.92
N VAL A 126 20.51 -25.15 -3.35
CA VAL A 126 20.60 -24.20 -4.47
C VAL A 126 21.04 -22.80 -4.06
N GLY A 127 21.53 -22.61 -2.83
CA GLY A 127 22.07 -21.32 -2.38
C GLY A 127 21.02 -20.25 -2.08
N VAL A 128 19.76 -20.61 -1.82
CA VAL A 128 18.73 -19.62 -1.42
C VAL A 128 19.06 -19.00 -0.07
N LYS A 129 18.99 -17.67 0.00
CA LYS A 129 19.13 -16.92 1.24
C LYS A 129 17.80 -16.89 2.00
N MET A 130 17.76 -17.59 3.13
CA MET A 130 16.62 -17.57 4.03
C MET A 130 16.52 -16.23 4.76
N LEU A 131 15.36 -15.60 4.66
CA LEU A 131 14.99 -14.38 5.38
C LEU A 131 14.25 -14.69 6.70
N PRO A 132 14.19 -13.73 7.64
CA PRO A 132 13.34 -13.83 8.81
C PRO A 132 11.85 -13.94 8.42
N ASN A 133 11.04 -14.48 9.34
CA ASN A 133 9.59 -14.60 9.19
C ASN A 133 8.91 -13.22 9.33
N ALA A 134 9.04 -12.38 8.30
CA ALA A 134 8.56 -11.01 8.31
C ALA A 134 8.22 -10.53 6.88
N CYS A 135 7.59 -9.36 6.77
CA CYS A 135 7.33 -8.76 5.46
C CYS A 135 8.61 -8.47 4.66
N GLY A 136 9.68 -8.01 5.34
CA GLY A 136 11.00 -7.78 4.75
C GLY A 136 10.96 -6.98 3.43
N PRO A 137 11.55 -7.51 2.34
CA PRO A 137 11.54 -6.87 1.02
C PRO A 137 10.16 -6.47 0.47
N CYS A 138 9.07 -7.13 0.88
CA CYS A 138 7.71 -6.90 0.38
C CYS A 138 7.20 -5.49 0.74
N CYS A 139 7.55 -4.97 1.92
CA CYS A 139 7.20 -3.62 2.35
C CYS A 139 8.36 -2.62 2.20
N GLY A 140 9.42 -2.99 1.47
CA GLY A 140 10.60 -2.15 1.28
C GLY A 140 11.59 -2.17 2.47
N SER A 141 11.40 -3.05 3.45
CA SER A 141 12.35 -3.24 4.56
C SER A 141 13.48 -4.17 4.12
N TRP A 142 14.36 -3.65 3.26
CA TRP A 142 15.54 -4.35 2.77
C TRP A 142 16.65 -3.35 2.42
N ASP A 143 17.84 -3.55 2.99
CA ASP A 143 19.03 -2.81 2.62
C ASP A 143 19.63 -3.40 1.33
N ARG A 144 19.09 -2.95 0.21
CA ARG A 144 19.54 -3.30 -1.13
C ARG A 144 20.60 -2.29 -1.60
N THR A 145 21.77 -2.76 -2.02
CA THR A 145 22.94 -1.92 -2.34
C THR A 145 23.39 -2.00 -3.80
N ASP A 146 22.91 -2.99 -4.55
CA ASP A 146 23.24 -3.28 -5.96
C ASP A 146 22.46 -2.42 -6.96
N THR A 147 21.49 -1.63 -6.50
CA THR A 147 20.72 -0.70 -7.34
C THR A 147 20.87 0.72 -6.82
N PRO A 148 20.91 1.76 -7.69
CA PRO A 148 20.86 3.14 -7.24
C PRO A 148 19.69 3.32 -6.28
N LYS A 149 19.93 3.92 -5.11
CA LYS A 149 18.87 4.37 -4.20
C LYS A 149 18.19 5.55 -4.87
N VAL A 150 17.43 5.31 -5.94
CA VAL A 150 16.66 6.37 -6.58
C VAL A 150 15.67 6.85 -5.53
N VAL A 151 15.74 8.14 -5.22
CA VAL A 151 14.78 8.83 -4.36
C VAL A 151 13.43 8.67 -5.05
N LEU A 152 12.70 7.63 -4.62
CA LEU A 152 11.30 7.36 -4.93
C LEU A 152 10.97 7.47 -6.41
N GLN A 153 11.31 6.44 -7.20
CA GLN A 153 10.57 6.24 -8.45
C GLN A 153 9.14 5.80 -8.06
N PRO A 154 8.10 6.57 -8.43
CA PRO A 154 6.70 6.33 -8.07
C PRO A 154 6.10 5.07 -8.75
N HIS A 155 6.93 4.30 -9.43
CA HIS A 155 6.43 3.31 -10.37
C HIS A 155 6.54 1.88 -9.88
N TYR A 156 7.32 1.53 -8.86
CA TYR A 156 7.35 0.12 -8.41
C TYR A 156 6.19 -0.21 -7.44
N PRO A 157 5.16 -0.98 -7.85
CA PRO A 157 4.22 -1.60 -6.93
C PRO A 157 5.00 -2.55 -6.04
N ARG A 158 4.32 -3.08 -5.02
CA ARG A 158 4.77 -4.28 -4.28
C ARG A 158 5.41 -5.24 -5.29
N LYS A 159 6.73 -5.39 -5.16
CA LYS A 159 7.63 -6.00 -6.13
C LYS A 159 6.97 -7.21 -6.78
N GLN A 160 7.00 -7.24 -8.11
CA GLN A 160 6.64 -8.42 -8.89
C GLN A 160 7.29 -9.63 -8.23
N ARG A 161 6.46 -10.54 -7.72
CA ARG A 161 6.95 -11.83 -7.24
C ARG A 161 7.17 -12.66 -8.48
N ILE A 162 8.39 -12.61 -8.96
CA ILE A 162 8.82 -13.48 -10.04
C ILE A 162 8.89 -14.88 -9.43
N ASN A 163 7.99 -15.73 -9.90
CA ASN A 163 7.90 -17.13 -9.52
C ASN A 163 9.25 -17.83 -9.75
N LEU A 164 9.49 -18.91 -9.01
CA LEU A 164 10.70 -19.74 -9.07
C LEU A 164 11.11 -20.31 -10.42
N LYS A 165 10.27 -20.19 -11.45
CA LYS A 165 10.54 -20.78 -12.75
C LYS A 165 11.80 -20.20 -13.43
N TRP A 166 12.34 -19.07 -12.98
CA TRP A 166 13.52 -18.43 -13.58
C TRP A 166 14.87 -18.89 -12.99
N LEU A 167 14.88 -19.98 -12.22
CA LEU A 167 16.12 -20.60 -11.78
C LEU A 167 16.95 -21.03 -13.00
N GLY A 168 18.07 -20.35 -13.25
CA GLY A 168 18.97 -20.61 -14.38
C GLY A 168 18.81 -19.66 -15.58
N HIS A 169 17.83 -18.75 -15.56
CA HIS A 169 17.67 -17.72 -16.59
C HIS A 169 17.99 -16.33 -16.03
N GLU A 170 18.86 -15.59 -16.71
CA GLU A 170 19.22 -14.20 -16.36
C GLU A 170 18.25 -13.15 -16.92
N THR A 171 17.42 -13.55 -17.90
CA THR A 171 16.60 -12.65 -18.70
C THR A 171 15.11 -12.90 -18.52
N LEU A 172 14.29 -11.86 -18.62
CA LEU A 172 12.83 -11.87 -18.68
C LEU A 172 12.27 -12.31 -20.03
N LEU A 173 13.13 -12.58 -21.01
CA LEU A 173 12.74 -13.04 -22.34
C LEU A 173 12.41 -14.53 -22.38
N SER A 174 12.91 -15.33 -21.44
CA SER A 174 12.68 -16.78 -21.42
C SER A 174 11.30 -17.16 -20.93
N ASN A 175 10.69 -18.19 -21.50
CA ASN A 175 9.54 -18.87 -20.93
C ASN A 175 9.96 -20.21 -20.30
N PRO A 176 10.20 -20.24 -18.98
CA PRO A 176 10.67 -21.44 -18.31
C PRO A 176 9.68 -22.61 -18.28
N SER A 177 8.44 -22.45 -18.77
CA SER A 177 7.53 -23.58 -18.97
C SER A 177 7.68 -24.30 -20.30
N VAL A 178 8.48 -23.80 -21.23
CA VAL A 178 8.74 -24.44 -22.54
C VAL A 178 10.21 -24.40 -22.97
N ASP A 179 11.02 -23.51 -22.39
CA ASP A 179 12.41 -23.32 -22.79
C ASP A 179 13.32 -24.45 -22.28
N ASN A 180 14.34 -24.78 -23.08
CA ASN A 180 15.39 -25.70 -22.68
C ASN A 180 16.59 -24.93 -22.09
N LEU A 181 17.22 -25.53 -21.10
CA LEU A 181 18.48 -25.10 -20.51
C LEU A 181 19.57 -26.11 -20.84
N VAL A 182 20.82 -25.62 -20.89
CA VAL A 182 21.99 -26.49 -20.98
C VAL A 182 22.58 -26.65 -19.59
N THR A 183 22.70 -27.90 -19.13
CA THR A 183 23.31 -28.21 -17.83
C THR A 183 24.82 -27.98 -17.87
N PRO A 184 25.52 -27.88 -16.72
CA PRO A 184 26.98 -27.74 -16.70
C PRO A 184 27.75 -28.86 -17.40
N VAL A 185 27.12 -30.04 -17.57
CA VAL A 185 27.68 -31.19 -18.28
C VAL A 185 27.28 -31.25 -19.77
N GLY A 186 26.56 -30.25 -20.26
CA GLY A 186 26.20 -30.09 -21.67
C GLY A 186 24.90 -30.79 -22.10
N GLU A 187 24.11 -31.31 -21.16
CA GLU A 187 22.83 -31.97 -21.45
C GLU A 187 21.69 -30.96 -21.59
N GLN A 188 20.67 -31.29 -22.37
CA GLN A 188 19.44 -30.51 -22.44
C GLN A 188 18.56 -30.83 -21.23
N PHE A 189 18.08 -29.79 -20.56
CA PHE A 189 17.23 -29.88 -19.39
C PHE A 189 16.00 -28.99 -19.56
N HIS A 190 14.85 -29.48 -19.13
CA HIS A 190 13.60 -28.74 -19.10
C HIS A 190 12.94 -28.91 -17.73
N PHE A 191 12.35 -27.84 -17.20
CA PHE A 191 11.62 -27.90 -15.93
C PHE A 191 10.24 -28.51 -16.14
N GLU A 192 9.92 -29.54 -15.36
CA GLU A 192 8.58 -30.11 -15.32
C GLU A 192 7.65 -29.30 -14.41
N PRO A 193 6.34 -29.25 -14.69
CA PRO A 193 5.35 -28.62 -13.80
C PRO A 193 5.49 -29.12 -12.36
N PRO A 194 5.54 -28.21 -11.36
CA PRO A 194 5.85 -28.61 -9.99
C PRO A 194 4.69 -29.31 -9.32
N THR A 195 5.02 -30.34 -8.55
CA THR A 195 4.13 -30.98 -7.59
C THR A 195 4.52 -30.62 -6.16
N GLY A 196 3.60 -30.76 -5.21
CA GLY A 196 3.89 -30.53 -3.81
C GLY A 196 2.65 -30.77 -2.95
N ASP A 197 2.86 -31.21 -1.72
CA ASP A 197 1.77 -31.48 -0.80
C ASP A 197 1.12 -30.18 -0.33
N SER A 198 -0.22 -30.13 -0.35
CA SER A 198 -0.96 -28.96 0.12
C SER A 198 -0.84 -28.75 1.63
N LEU A 199 -0.62 -29.84 2.38
CA LEU A 199 -0.49 -29.84 3.84
C LEU A 199 0.62 -30.80 4.28
N PRO A 200 1.28 -30.54 5.43
CA PRO A 200 2.24 -31.48 6.00
C PRO A 200 1.53 -32.77 6.46
N GLU A 201 2.07 -33.94 6.08
CA GLU A 201 1.50 -35.24 6.45
C GLU A 201 1.37 -35.45 7.97
N GLN A 202 2.34 -34.95 8.74
CA GLN A 202 2.36 -35.05 10.21
C GLN A 202 1.63 -33.88 10.91
N GLY A 203 0.95 -33.02 10.15
CA GLY A 203 0.40 -31.77 10.66
C GLY A 203 1.47 -30.70 10.90
N TYR A 204 1.01 -29.50 11.26
CA TYR A 204 1.89 -28.39 11.57
C TYR A 204 2.50 -28.53 12.97
N LEU A 205 3.75 -28.11 13.11
CA LEU A 205 4.40 -28.00 14.41
C LEU A 205 3.79 -26.88 15.25
N ASP A 206 3.84 -27.04 16.57
CA ASP A 206 3.47 -25.97 17.49
C ASP A 206 4.57 -24.89 17.51
N SER A 207 4.18 -23.63 17.39
CA SER A 207 5.06 -22.47 17.52
C SER A 207 4.55 -21.45 18.54
N ASN A 208 3.81 -21.91 19.56
CA ASN A 208 3.25 -21.08 20.63
C ASN A 208 4.30 -20.28 21.41
N ALA A 209 5.58 -20.67 21.36
CA ALA A 209 6.68 -19.91 21.96
C ALA A 209 6.82 -18.47 21.40
N ALA A 210 6.28 -18.19 20.21
CA ALA A 210 6.25 -16.84 19.64
C ALA A 210 5.13 -15.95 20.22
N TYR A 211 4.23 -16.50 21.04
CA TYR A 211 3.11 -15.78 21.62
C TYR A 211 3.34 -15.50 23.10
N GLN A 212 3.13 -14.25 23.51
CA GLN A 212 3.08 -13.86 24.91
C GLN A 212 1.64 -13.46 25.25
N ALA A 213 1.00 -14.25 26.12
CA ALA A 213 -0.32 -13.91 26.63
C ALA A 213 -0.23 -12.64 27.49
N PRO A 214 -1.25 -11.76 27.45
CA PRO A 214 -1.30 -10.64 28.36
C PRO A 214 -1.46 -11.15 29.81
N PRO A 215 -0.95 -10.44 30.83
CA PRO A 215 -1.01 -10.90 32.22
C PRO A 215 -2.43 -11.27 32.67
N ILE A 216 -2.57 -12.39 33.38
CA ILE A 216 -3.85 -12.85 33.94
C ILE A 216 -4.02 -12.13 35.29
N GLY A 217 -5.01 -11.23 35.40
CA GLY A 217 -5.28 -10.45 36.62
C GLY A 217 -5.74 -9.02 36.34
N ASP A 218 -5.87 -8.22 37.40
CA ASP A 218 -6.14 -6.79 37.28
C ASP A 218 -4.97 -6.06 36.59
N ARG A 219 -5.31 -5.17 35.66
CA ARG A 219 -4.39 -4.40 34.83
C ARG A 219 -4.50 -2.90 35.06
N SER A 220 -5.34 -2.46 35.99
CA SER A 220 -5.56 -1.04 36.32
C SER A 220 -4.28 -0.31 36.73
N GLY A 221 -3.33 -1.01 37.33
CA GLY A 221 -2.02 -0.46 37.73
C GLY A 221 -0.91 -0.56 36.68
N LEU A 222 -1.18 -1.04 35.47
CA LEU A 222 -0.17 -1.06 34.40
C LEU A 222 -0.03 0.33 33.78
N ASP A 223 1.20 0.86 33.81
CA ASP A 223 1.53 2.15 33.19
C ASP A 223 2.33 1.95 31.89
N VAL A 224 1.87 2.59 30.80
CA VAL A 224 2.55 2.59 29.51
C VAL A 224 3.26 3.92 29.34
N GLN A 225 4.57 3.91 29.60
CA GLN A 225 5.39 5.11 29.56
C GLN A 225 5.92 5.38 28.15
N ILE A 226 5.79 6.64 27.72
CA ILE A 226 6.40 7.16 26.50
C ILE A 226 7.37 8.26 26.91
N ASP A 227 8.65 8.03 26.70
CA ASP A 227 9.70 9.04 26.91
C ASP A 227 9.42 10.27 26.04
N PRO A 228 9.25 11.47 26.63
CA PRO A 228 9.00 12.71 25.88
C PRO A 228 10.09 13.08 24.86
N SER A 229 11.32 12.57 25.05
CA SER A 229 12.46 12.79 24.15
C SER A 229 12.59 11.73 23.05
N SER A 230 11.74 10.69 23.10
CA SER A 230 11.78 9.56 22.17
C SER A 230 11.64 10.03 20.72
N GLN A 231 12.57 9.56 19.88
CA GLN A 231 12.49 9.77 18.43
C GLN A 231 11.64 8.72 17.72
N ARG A 232 11.03 7.78 18.46
CA ARG A 232 10.28 6.63 17.92
C ARG A 232 8.79 6.68 18.24
N LEU A 233 8.44 7.16 19.43
CA LEU A 233 7.09 7.22 19.97
C LEU A 233 6.79 8.63 20.45
N GLN A 234 5.63 9.17 20.12
CA GLN A 234 5.17 10.50 20.50
C GLN A 234 3.71 10.39 20.92
N LYS A 235 3.33 11.01 22.05
CA LYS A 235 1.91 11.16 22.40
C LYS A 235 1.24 12.03 21.34
N LEU A 236 0.09 11.60 20.83
CA LEU A 236 -0.68 12.38 19.88
C LEU A 236 -1.36 13.55 20.60
N ALA A 237 -1.15 14.77 20.11
CA ALA A 237 -1.91 15.93 20.52
C ALA A 237 -3.27 15.95 19.77
N PRO A 238 -4.38 16.32 20.43
CA PRO A 238 -5.66 16.48 19.75
C PRO A 238 -5.56 17.52 18.63
N PHE A 239 -6.16 17.23 17.47
CA PHE A 239 -6.26 18.21 16.39
C PHE A 239 -7.25 19.32 16.75
N ALA A 240 -7.02 20.53 16.25
CA ALA A 240 -7.93 21.66 16.47
C ALA A 240 -9.32 21.37 15.86
N PRO A 241 -10.42 21.74 16.56
CA PRO A 241 -11.75 21.66 15.99
C PRO A 241 -11.94 22.63 14.82
N TRP A 242 -12.97 22.40 14.03
CA TRP A 242 -13.37 23.36 13.01
C TRP A 242 -13.85 24.66 13.66
N PHE A 243 -13.44 25.80 13.11
CA PHE A 243 -13.70 27.13 13.68
C PHE A 243 -15.08 27.71 13.31
N GLY A 244 -15.89 26.97 12.56
CA GLY A 244 -17.30 27.32 12.32
C GLY A 244 -17.60 28.11 11.05
N ASN A 245 -16.60 28.50 10.26
CA ASN A 245 -16.81 29.18 8.98
C ASN A 245 -16.16 28.44 7.79
N ASP A 246 -16.39 28.98 6.60
CA ASP A 246 -15.78 28.52 5.37
C ASP A 246 -14.25 28.67 5.39
N TYR A 247 -13.56 27.84 4.61
CA TYR A 247 -12.13 27.99 4.43
C TYR A 247 -11.86 28.86 3.21
N GLU A 248 -11.32 30.06 3.43
CA GLU A 248 -11.05 31.05 2.40
C GLU A 248 -9.57 31.12 2.05
N ASP A 249 -9.28 31.48 0.80
CA ASP A 249 -7.93 31.74 0.27
C ASP A 249 -6.89 30.64 0.63
N CYS A 250 -7.31 29.37 0.51
CA CYS A 250 -6.44 28.21 0.73
C CYS A 250 -5.37 28.13 -0.34
N LEU A 251 -4.15 27.76 0.09
CA LEU A 251 -3.06 27.48 -0.83
C LEU A 251 -3.12 26.02 -1.28
N ILE A 252 -2.91 25.79 -2.57
CA ILE A 252 -2.74 24.44 -3.11
C ILE A 252 -1.30 24.01 -2.84
N LEU A 253 -1.10 23.01 -1.98
CA LEU A 253 0.22 22.48 -1.65
C LEU A 253 0.84 21.76 -2.85
N ILE A 254 0.04 20.91 -3.50
CA ILE A 254 0.43 20.16 -4.69
C ILE A 254 -0.84 19.79 -5.48
N LYS A 255 -0.73 19.83 -6.81
CA LYS A 255 -1.66 19.17 -7.73
C LYS A 255 -1.02 17.87 -8.20
N THR A 256 -1.53 16.71 -7.79
CA THR A 256 -0.92 15.43 -8.16
C THR A 256 -1.37 14.99 -9.54
N LYS A 257 -0.48 14.43 -10.35
CA LYS A 257 -0.77 13.87 -11.68
C LYS A 257 -0.74 12.35 -11.68
N GLY A 258 -1.79 11.72 -12.22
CA GLY A 258 -1.87 10.27 -12.32
C GLY A 258 -1.96 9.56 -10.96
N LYS A 259 -1.46 8.32 -10.92
CA LYS A 259 -1.59 7.42 -9.78
C LYS A 259 -0.85 7.96 -8.53
N CYS A 260 -1.60 8.19 -7.45
CA CYS A 260 -1.05 8.62 -6.16
C CYS A 260 -1.51 7.70 -5.02
N THR A 261 -0.86 6.55 -4.90
CA THR A 261 -1.03 5.56 -3.80
C THR A 261 -0.60 6.11 -2.41
N THR A 262 -0.96 5.41 -1.34
CA THR A 262 -0.48 5.76 0.02
C THR A 262 1.04 5.62 0.20
N ASP A 263 1.75 4.90 -0.68
CA ASP A 263 3.22 4.89 -0.69
C ASP A 263 3.81 6.17 -1.29
N HIS A 264 3.06 6.91 -2.13
CA HIS A 264 3.46 8.25 -2.58
C HIS A 264 3.21 9.31 -1.51
N ILE A 265 2.12 9.15 -0.75
CA ILE A 265 1.72 10.06 0.34
C ILE A 265 2.61 9.86 1.57
N THR A 266 2.88 8.62 1.98
CA THR A 266 3.72 8.27 3.13
C THR A 266 4.57 7.05 2.81
N PRO A 267 5.73 7.23 2.17
CA PRO A 267 6.61 6.11 1.81
C PRO A 267 6.96 5.20 3.00
N ALA A 268 7.14 3.91 2.71
CA ALA A 268 7.55 2.89 3.68
C ALA A 268 9.08 2.83 3.87
N GLY A 269 9.64 1.62 4.07
CA GLY A 269 11.07 1.38 4.22
C GLY A 269 11.66 2.11 5.44
N PRO A 270 12.63 3.02 5.26
CA PRO A 270 13.31 3.69 6.38
C PRO A 270 12.35 4.48 7.27
N TRP A 271 11.18 4.89 6.78
CA TRP A 271 10.18 5.65 7.53
C TRP A 271 9.39 4.81 8.53
N PHE A 272 9.43 3.47 8.43
CA PHE A 272 8.77 2.61 9.42
C PHE A 272 9.26 2.85 10.85
N ARG A 273 10.52 3.32 11.00
CA ARG A 273 11.05 3.67 12.30
C ARG A 273 10.23 4.78 12.98
N PHE A 274 9.61 5.68 12.24
CA PHE A 274 8.87 6.84 12.80
C PHE A 274 7.36 6.62 12.89
N ARG A 275 6.83 5.40 12.71
CA ARG A 275 5.38 5.13 12.72
C ARG A 275 4.66 5.54 14.01
N GLY A 276 5.34 5.53 15.14
CA GLY A 276 4.78 5.99 16.42
C GLY A 276 5.04 7.47 16.71
N HIS A 277 5.67 8.21 15.80
CA HIS A 277 6.06 9.61 16.00
C HIS A 277 5.57 10.46 14.83
N LEU A 278 4.40 11.10 14.98
CA LEU A 278 3.70 11.78 13.91
C LEU A 278 4.50 12.93 13.30
N GLU A 279 5.17 13.73 14.13
CA GLU A 279 5.99 14.84 13.62
C GLU A 279 7.15 14.37 12.74
N ASN A 280 7.91 13.36 13.20
CA ASN A 280 9.05 12.82 12.45
C ASN A 280 8.61 12.14 11.16
N ILE A 281 7.53 11.36 11.18
CA ILE A 281 7.05 10.69 9.96
C ILE A 281 6.45 11.69 8.97
N SER A 282 5.94 12.84 9.41
CA SER A 282 5.39 13.88 8.52
C SER A 282 6.45 14.52 7.61
N ASN A 283 7.74 14.30 7.86
CA ASN A 283 8.81 14.68 6.93
C ASN A 283 8.83 13.86 5.63
N ASN A 284 7.93 12.89 5.46
CA ASN A 284 7.76 12.14 4.22
C ASN A 284 6.42 12.37 3.52
N THR A 285 5.66 13.38 3.96
CA THR A 285 4.34 13.67 3.38
C THR A 285 4.46 14.02 1.91
N LEU A 286 3.82 13.25 1.04
CA LEU A 286 3.69 13.47 -0.41
C LEU A 286 5.02 13.54 -1.18
N ILE A 287 6.14 13.08 -0.61
CA ILE A 287 7.44 13.14 -1.27
C ILE A 287 7.55 12.20 -2.48
N GLY A 288 6.65 11.22 -2.61
CA GLY A 288 6.58 10.36 -3.80
C GLY A 288 5.56 10.82 -4.84
N ALA A 289 4.73 11.82 -4.54
CA ALA A 289 3.70 12.27 -5.47
C ALA A 289 4.30 13.05 -6.65
N ILE A 290 3.79 12.81 -7.86
CA ILE A 290 4.19 13.55 -9.07
C ILE A 290 3.40 14.86 -9.12
N ASN A 291 4.10 15.99 -9.16
CA ASN A 291 3.49 17.29 -9.31
C ASN A 291 3.11 17.55 -10.78
N ALA A 292 1.83 17.84 -11.02
CA ALA A 292 1.27 18.10 -12.35
C ALA A 292 1.85 19.34 -13.04
N GLU A 293 2.44 20.30 -12.30
CA GLU A 293 2.99 21.52 -12.89
C GLU A 293 4.38 21.35 -13.51
N ASN A 294 5.15 20.37 -13.04
CA ASN A 294 6.56 20.24 -13.42
C ASN A 294 7.02 18.79 -13.67
N ASP A 295 6.12 17.82 -13.53
CA ASP A 295 6.38 16.38 -13.68
C ASP A 295 7.49 15.84 -12.74
N LYS A 296 7.78 16.54 -11.64
CA LYS A 296 8.79 16.14 -10.65
C LYS A 296 8.14 15.59 -9.39
N VAL A 297 8.86 14.70 -8.72
CA VAL A 297 8.56 14.25 -7.36
C VAL A 297 9.17 15.21 -6.33
N ASN A 298 8.49 15.37 -5.20
CA ASN A 298 8.94 16.19 -4.06
C ASN A 298 9.44 17.61 -4.43
N THR A 299 8.87 18.23 -5.45
CA THR A 299 9.25 19.59 -5.87
C THR A 299 7.99 20.40 -6.18
N VAL A 300 7.71 21.38 -5.32
CA VAL A 300 6.57 22.30 -5.46
C VAL A 300 7.04 23.75 -5.43
N HIS A 301 6.31 24.63 -6.10
CA HIS A 301 6.56 26.07 -6.04
C HIS A 301 5.88 26.65 -4.80
N ASN A 302 6.67 27.16 -3.87
CA ASN A 302 6.15 27.84 -2.69
C ASN A 302 5.67 29.24 -3.08
N GLN A 303 4.36 29.45 -3.07
CA GLN A 303 3.69 30.67 -3.48
C GLN A 303 4.03 31.90 -2.60
N LEU A 304 4.45 31.69 -1.34
CA LEU A 304 4.80 32.80 -0.44
C LEU A 304 6.25 33.26 -0.63
N THR A 305 7.16 32.32 -0.89
CA THR A 305 8.58 32.62 -1.08
C THR A 305 9.01 32.77 -2.54
N GLN A 306 8.14 32.36 -3.47
CA GLN A 306 8.39 32.30 -4.91
C GLN A 306 9.60 31.41 -5.28
N LYS A 307 9.81 30.32 -4.52
CA LYS A 307 10.90 29.37 -4.73
C LYS A 307 10.40 27.93 -4.78
N ASN A 308 11.07 27.11 -5.57
CA ASN A 308 10.88 25.66 -5.51
C ASN A 308 11.46 25.09 -4.22
N ALA A 309 10.73 24.19 -3.58
CA ALA A 309 11.13 23.50 -2.36
C ALA A 309 10.50 22.11 -2.28
N ASP A 310 10.88 21.33 -1.26
CA ASP A 310 10.25 20.04 -0.96
C ASP A 310 8.83 20.21 -0.41
N VAL A 311 8.02 19.15 -0.54
CA VAL A 311 6.59 19.20 -0.18
C VAL A 311 6.40 19.37 1.34
N PRO A 312 7.03 18.56 2.23
CA PRO A 312 6.88 18.73 3.68
C PRO A 312 7.36 20.09 4.19
N GLY A 313 8.51 20.58 3.71
CA GLY A 313 9.06 21.88 4.08
C GLY A 313 8.14 23.03 3.67
N THR A 314 7.57 22.95 2.46
CA THR A 314 6.59 23.93 1.98
C THR A 314 5.31 23.90 2.81
N ALA A 315 4.79 22.72 3.15
CA ALA A 315 3.60 22.58 4.00
C ALA A 315 3.81 23.18 5.39
N ARG A 316 4.96 22.89 6.04
CA ARG A 316 5.33 23.50 7.33
C ARG A 316 5.47 25.01 7.24
N HIS A 317 6.06 25.52 6.14
CA HIS A 317 6.17 26.96 5.93
C HIS A 317 4.79 27.62 5.89
N TYR A 318 3.86 27.08 5.11
CA TYR A 318 2.51 27.61 5.04
C TYR A 318 1.74 27.47 6.37
N GLN A 319 1.89 26.34 7.06
CA GLN A 319 1.31 26.13 8.38
C GLN A 319 1.80 27.19 9.39
N ALA A 320 3.10 27.50 9.40
CA ALA A 320 3.67 28.53 10.27
C ALA A 320 3.14 29.94 9.97
N GLN A 321 2.65 30.18 8.74
CA GLN A 321 1.99 31.42 8.33
C GLN A 321 0.47 31.38 8.54
N GLY A 322 -0.07 30.30 9.14
CA GLY A 322 -1.51 30.14 9.37
C GLY A 322 -2.34 29.99 8.09
N ARG A 323 -1.73 29.59 6.97
CA ARG A 323 -2.44 29.43 5.68
C ARG A 323 -3.07 28.03 5.58
N PRO A 324 -4.39 27.92 5.37
CA PRO A 324 -5.04 26.62 5.18
C PRO A 324 -4.59 25.98 3.86
N LEU A 325 -4.39 24.66 3.89
CA LEU A 325 -3.83 23.92 2.76
C LEU A 325 -4.78 22.90 2.17
N VAL A 326 -4.78 22.83 0.85
CA VAL A 326 -5.47 21.78 0.10
C VAL A 326 -4.51 21.02 -0.81
N VAL A 327 -4.91 19.81 -1.18
CA VAL A 327 -4.29 19.03 -2.27
C VAL A 327 -5.33 18.82 -3.35
N ILE A 328 -4.93 19.01 -4.61
CA ILE A 328 -5.74 18.66 -5.78
C ILE A 328 -5.22 17.34 -6.35
N ALA A 329 -6.10 16.37 -6.58
CA ALA A 329 -5.70 15.02 -6.94
C ALA A 329 -6.49 14.43 -8.10
N ASP A 330 -5.87 13.43 -8.76
CA ASP A 330 -6.43 12.70 -9.88
C ASP A 330 -7.35 11.55 -9.40
N HIS A 331 -7.58 10.53 -10.23
CA HIS A 331 -8.39 9.35 -9.86
C HIS A 331 -7.75 8.46 -8.79
N ASN A 332 -8.61 7.77 -8.04
CA ASN A 332 -8.28 6.73 -7.06
C ASN A 332 -7.18 7.15 -6.05
N TYR A 333 -7.23 8.40 -5.61
CA TYR A 333 -6.23 8.97 -4.71
C TYR A 333 -6.18 8.19 -3.37
N GLY A 334 -4.96 7.86 -2.94
CA GLY A 334 -4.72 7.06 -1.74
C GLY A 334 -4.94 5.57 -1.92
N GLU A 335 -4.82 5.04 -3.15
CA GLU A 335 -4.83 3.60 -3.41
C GLU A 335 -3.77 2.85 -2.58
N GLY A 336 -4.07 1.60 -2.21
CA GLY A 336 -3.09 0.66 -1.69
C GLY A 336 -3.16 0.47 -0.19
N SER A 337 -2.04 0.66 0.52
CA SER A 337 -1.90 0.29 1.92
C SER A 337 -2.83 1.12 2.83
N SER A 338 -3.42 0.49 3.85
CA SER A 338 -4.38 1.09 4.81
C SER A 338 -3.81 2.12 5.80
N ARG A 339 -2.65 2.71 5.50
CA ARG A 339 -1.87 3.55 6.41
C ARG A 339 -2.64 4.82 6.75
N GLU A 340 -3.09 4.95 8.00
CA GLU A 340 -3.75 6.18 8.46
C GLU A 340 -2.80 7.39 8.51
N HIS A 341 -1.48 7.16 8.55
CA HIS A 341 -0.47 8.21 8.42
C HIS A 341 -0.66 9.04 7.14
N ALA A 342 -1.19 8.45 6.06
CA ALA A 342 -1.50 9.17 4.83
C ALA A 342 -2.57 10.27 5.03
N ALA A 343 -3.38 10.19 6.09
CA ALA A 343 -4.34 11.22 6.49
C ALA A 343 -3.83 12.06 7.68
N LEU A 344 -3.19 11.43 8.68
CA LEU A 344 -2.64 12.13 9.84
C LEU A 344 -1.59 13.17 9.46
N GLN A 345 -0.73 12.86 8.50
CA GLN A 345 0.39 13.72 8.12
C GLN A 345 -0.07 14.99 7.40
N PRO A 346 -0.90 14.94 6.32
CA PRO A 346 -1.48 16.17 5.77
C PRO A 346 -2.21 16.99 6.83
N ARG A 347 -3.00 16.34 7.70
CA ARG A 347 -3.71 17.02 8.78
C ARG A 347 -2.76 17.73 9.76
N TYR A 348 -1.69 17.04 10.16
CA TYR A 348 -0.66 17.56 11.05
C TYR A 348 0.10 18.75 10.43
N LEU A 349 0.29 18.75 9.12
CA LEU A 349 0.96 19.82 8.37
C LEU A 349 0.03 20.97 7.94
N GLY A 350 -1.17 21.08 8.52
CA GLY A 350 -2.11 22.19 8.24
C GLY A 350 -3.04 21.96 7.04
N GLY A 351 -3.07 20.75 6.49
CA GLY A 351 -4.05 20.32 5.49
C GLY A 351 -5.47 20.31 6.04
N ILE A 352 -6.40 20.89 5.27
CA ILE A 352 -7.82 20.95 5.61
C ILE A 352 -8.67 20.07 4.70
N ALA A 353 -8.26 19.89 3.43
CA ALA A 353 -9.02 19.17 2.43
C ALA A 353 -8.11 18.49 1.41
N ILE A 354 -8.58 17.36 0.89
CA ILE A 354 -8.09 16.77 -0.34
C ILE A 354 -9.26 16.80 -1.32
N ILE A 355 -9.03 17.34 -2.51
CA ILE A 355 -10.04 17.45 -3.57
C ILE A 355 -9.57 16.61 -4.75
N ALA A 356 -10.25 15.50 -5.01
CA ALA A 356 -9.82 14.50 -6.00
C ALA A 356 -10.88 14.26 -7.08
N LYS A 357 -10.51 13.60 -8.18
CA LYS A 357 -11.53 13.03 -9.08
C LYS A 357 -12.24 11.85 -8.42
N SER A 358 -11.48 10.99 -7.73
CA SER A 358 -12.02 9.91 -6.89
C SER A 358 -11.01 9.45 -5.83
N PHE A 359 -11.49 8.72 -4.81
CA PHE A 359 -10.67 8.21 -3.72
C PHE A 359 -10.69 6.69 -3.62
N ALA A 360 -9.62 6.12 -3.07
CA ALA A 360 -9.65 4.76 -2.56
C ALA A 360 -10.39 4.72 -1.21
N ARG A 361 -11.29 3.74 -1.05
CA ARG A 361 -12.22 3.59 0.10
C ARG A 361 -11.59 3.81 1.49
N ILE A 362 -10.49 3.12 1.78
CA ILE A 362 -9.85 3.16 3.12
C ILE A 362 -9.24 4.53 3.38
N HIS A 363 -8.61 5.13 2.37
CA HIS A 363 -7.97 6.42 2.53
C HIS A 363 -9.00 7.53 2.75
N GLU A 364 -10.12 7.52 2.01
CA GLU A 364 -11.22 8.44 2.23
C GLU A 364 -11.75 8.38 3.66
N ALA A 365 -11.97 7.17 4.20
CA ALA A 365 -12.41 6.99 5.58
C ALA A 365 -11.37 7.51 6.59
N ASN A 366 -10.08 7.31 6.33
CA ASN A 366 -9.00 7.82 7.19
C ASN A 366 -8.97 9.36 7.19
N LEU A 367 -9.13 10.02 6.04
CA LEU A 367 -9.21 11.49 5.96
C LEU A 367 -10.33 12.04 6.84
N LYS A 368 -11.54 11.46 6.72
CA LYS A 368 -12.71 11.85 7.52
C LYS A 368 -12.47 11.63 9.02
N LYS A 369 -11.84 10.51 9.41
CA LYS A 369 -11.48 10.24 10.80
C LYS A 369 -10.51 11.27 11.39
N GLN A 370 -9.62 11.84 10.58
CA GLN A 370 -8.70 12.90 11.01
C GLN A 370 -9.29 14.32 10.85
N GLY A 371 -10.61 14.42 10.62
CA GLY A 371 -11.32 15.69 10.50
C GLY A 371 -10.95 16.49 9.24
N MET A 372 -10.43 15.83 8.20
CA MET A 372 -10.18 16.46 6.90
C MET A 372 -11.40 16.30 5.98
N LEU A 373 -11.56 17.26 5.07
CA LEU A 373 -12.56 17.19 4.00
C LEU A 373 -12.04 16.34 2.83
N ALA A 374 -12.62 15.16 2.63
CA ALA A 374 -12.41 14.37 1.42
C ALA A 374 -13.51 14.70 0.41
N LEU A 375 -13.17 15.48 -0.62
CA LEU A 375 -14.13 16.06 -1.57
C LEU A 375 -13.82 15.57 -2.98
N THR A 376 -14.86 15.31 -3.78
CA THR A 376 -14.71 14.96 -5.19
C THR A 376 -15.29 16.02 -6.10
N PHE A 377 -14.71 16.20 -7.28
CA PHE A 377 -15.31 17.07 -8.29
C PHE A 377 -16.64 16.48 -8.80
N ALA A 378 -17.69 17.29 -8.88
CA ALA A 378 -18.92 16.88 -9.56
C ALA A 378 -18.69 16.75 -11.08
N ASN A 379 -17.79 17.56 -11.62
CA ASN A 379 -17.29 17.49 -13.00
C ASN A 379 -15.78 17.30 -12.97
N GLU A 380 -15.29 16.12 -13.34
CA GLU A 380 -13.86 15.80 -13.26
C GLU A 380 -12.97 16.68 -14.15
N PHE A 381 -13.52 17.32 -15.20
CA PHE A 381 -12.79 18.27 -16.05
C PHE A 381 -12.40 19.57 -15.31
N ASP A 382 -13.01 19.86 -14.15
CA ASP A 382 -12.62 21.00 -13.33
C ASP A 382 -11.21 20.83 -12.74
N TYR A 383 -10.74 19.59 -12.57
CA TYR A 383 -9.35 19.30 -12.21
C TYR A 383 -8.37 19.95 -13.21
N ASP A 384 -8.65 19.90 -14.52
CA ASP A 384 -7.73 20.38 -15.56
C ASP A 384 -7.63 21.90 -15.60
N ARG A 385 -8.66 22.60 -15.12
CA ARG A 385 -8.74 24.07 -15.10
C ARG A 385 -7.92 24.71 -13.97
N ILE A 386 -7.67 23.96 -12.90
CA ILE A 386 -6.95 24.39 -11.69
C ILE A 386 -5.43 24.25 -11.87
N LYS A 387 -4.68 25.28 -11.51
CA LYS A 387 -3.20 25.25 -11.39
C LYS A 387 -2.82 25.22 -9.90
N ALA A 388 -1.66 24.67 -9.54
CA ALA A 388 -1.20 24.67 -8.15
C ALA A 388 -0.77 26.07 -7.68
N SER A 389 -0.55 27.01 -8.60
CA SER A 389 -0.42 28.44 -8.30
C SER A 389 -1.74 29.16 -7.97
N ASP A 390 -2.89 28.54 -8.23
CA ASP A 390 -4.19 29.15 -7.92
C ASP A 390 -4.45 29.15 -6.41
N CYS A 391 -5.39 29.98 -5.98
CA CYS A 391 -5.90 30.01 -4.60
C CYS A 391 -7.36 29.54 -4.61
N VAL A 392 -7.79 28.81 -3.57
CA VAL A 392 -9.15 28.23 -3.55
C VAL A 392 -9.87 28.43 -2.22
N SER A 393 -11.18 28.58 -2.26
CA SER A 393 -12.05 28.65 -1.08
C SER A 393 -13.09 27.54 -1.13
N ILE A 394 -13.39 26.94 0.03
CA ILE A 394 -14.43 25.90 0.19
C ILE A 394 -15.61 26.52 0.91
N ILE A 395 -16.69 26.72 0.18
CA ILE A 395 -17.86 27.49 0.59
C ILE A 395 -19.05 26.56 0.91
N GLY A 396 -19.81 26.90 1.95
CA GLY A 396 -21.03 26.19 2.36
C GLY A 396 -20.84 25.21 3.52
N LEU A 397 -19.75 25.30 4.28
CA LEU A 397 -19.44 24.39 5.39
C LEU A 397 -20.36 24.58 6.60
N ALA A 398 -20.89 25.80 6.80
CA ALA A 398 -21.92 26.07 7.81
C ALA A 398 -23.17 25.18 7.66
N GLU A 399 -23.47 24.79 6.42
CA GLU A 399 -24.65 24.00 6.08
C GLU A 399 -24.28 22.57 5.62
N LEU A 400 -23.08 22.09 5.95
CA LEU A 400 -22.60 20.77 5.58
C LEU A 400 -23.59 19.69 6.05
N ALA A 401 -24.12 18.92 5.10
CA ALA A 401 -25.13 17.89 5.34
C ALA A 401 -24.96 16.73 4.34
N PRO A 402 -25.34 15.49 4.69
CA PRO A 402 -25.24 14.36 3.77
C PRO A 402 -25.95 14.64 2.44
N GLY A 403 -25.28 14.34 1.33
CA GLY A 403 -25.80 14.57 -0.02
C GLY A 403 -25.85 16.02 -0.48
N LYS A 404 -25.53 17.01 0.37
CA LYS A 404 -25.50 18.43 0.00
C LYS A 404 -24.12 18.80 -0.57
N PRO A 405 -24.03 19.21 -1.84
CA PRO A 405 -22.77 19.62 -2.46
C PRO A 405 -22.20 20.90 -1.82
N LEU A 406 -20.87 21.06 -1.91
CA LEU A 406 -20.15 22.29 -1.56
C LEU A 406 -19.71 23.03 -2.83
N THR A 407 -19.28 24.28 -2.68
CA THR A 407 -18.71 25.07 -3.76
C THR A 407 -17.21 25.25 -3.55
N LEU A 408 -16.41 24.94 -4.57
CA LEU A 408 -15.02 25.33 -4.69
C LEU A 408 -14.94 26.62 -5.49
N GLN A 409 -14.67 27.74 -4.84
CA GLN A 409 -14.34 28.96 -5.54
C GLN A 409 -12.85 28.94 -5.86
N VAL A 410 -12.51 29.00 -7.14
CA VAL A 410 -11.12 29.05 -7.62
C VAL A 410 -10.81 30.49 -8.01
N LYS A 411 -9.70 31.01 -7.49
CA LYS A 411 -9.17 32.34 -7.79
C LYS A 411 -7.79 32.18 -8.46
N PRO A 412 -7.77 32.11 -9.81
CA PRO A 412 -6.51 32.09 -10.54
C PRO A 412 -5.77 33.42 -10.43
N ILE A 413 -4.44 33.40 -10.62
CA ILE A 413 -3.63 34.64 -10.60
C ILE A 413 -3.97 35.58 -11.77
N ASP A 414 -4.13 35.01 -12.98
CA ASP A 414 -4.28 35.78 -14.24
C ASP A 414 -5.60 35.52 -14.98
N ARG A 415 -6.62 35.01 -14.28
CA ARG A 415 -7.93 34.68 -14.89
C ARG A 415 -9.06 35.05 -13.92
N GLU A 416 -10.26 35.22 -14.45
CA GLU A 416 -11.44 35.43 -13.62
C GLU A 416 -11.67 34.24 -12.68
N SER A 417 -12.13 34.56 -11.46
CA SER A 417 -12.56 33.56 -10.51
C SER A 417 -13.73 32.76 -11.08
N TRP A 418 -13.79 31.48 -10.73
CA TRP A 418 -14.84 30.59 -11.19
C TRP A 418 -15.16 29.55 -10.12
N ASP A 419 -16.37 29.02 -10.18
CA ASP A 419 -16.85 28.05 -9.20
C ASP A 419 -16.91 26.65 -9.80
N ALA A 420 -16.49 25.68 -8.98
CA ALA A 420 -16.64 24.26 -9.22
C ALA A 420 -17.58 23.68 -8.15
N LYS A 421 -18.38 22.69 -8.53
CA LYS A 421 -19.23 21.96 -7.57
C LYS A 421 -18.45 20.77 -7.00
N LEU A 422 -18.41 20.65 -5.67
CA LEU A 422 -17.79 19.53 -4.97
C LEU A 422 -18.84 18.62 -4.32
N LEU A 423 -18.60 17.32 -4.42
CA LEU A 423 -19.39 16.26 -3.80
C LEU A 423 -18.63 15.65 -2.63
N HIS A 424 -19.36 14.95 -1.77
CA HIS A 424 -18.79 14.19 -0.68
C HIS A 424 -19.72 13.06 -0.24
N THR A 425 -19.19 12.10 0.51
CA THR A 425 -19.97 10.97 1.05
C THR A 425 -20.00 10.97 2.58
N PHE A 426 -19.90 12.14 3.22
CA PHE A 426 -20.03 12.27 4.68
C PHE A 426 -21.40 11.80 5.18
N THR A 427 -21.40 10.93 6.19
CA THR A 427 -22.58 10.63 7.02
C THR A 427 -22.76 11.69 8.11
N PRO A 428 -23.92 11.76 8.82
CA PRO A 428 -24.09 12.67 9.95
C PRO A 428 -22.99 12.53 11.01
N GLU A 429 -22.61 11.30 11.33
CA GLU A 429 -21.55 11.02 12.31
C GLU A 429 -20.18 11.55 11.84
N GLN A 430 -19.85 11.36 10.56
CA GLN A 430 -18.57 11.83 10.01
C GLN A 430 -18.50 13.36 9.92
N ILE A 431 -19.64 14.05 9.80
CA ILE A 431 -19.70 15.51 9.89
C ILE A 431 -19.31 15.95 11.31
N GLU A 432 -19.74 15.24 12.35
CA GLU A 432 -19.33 15.54 13.71
C GLU A 432 -17.83 15.29 13.95
N TYR A 433 -17.22 14.32 13.25
CA TYR A 433 -15.76 14.14 13.28
C TYR A 433 -15.04 15.37 12.70
N PHE A 434 -15.52 15.90 11.58
CA PHE A 434 -14.99 17.13 10.98
C PHE A 434 -15.12 18.32 11.94
N LYS A 435 -16.32 18.54 12.50
CA LYS A 435 -16.57 19.65 13.44
C LYS A 435 -15.69 19.57 14.68
N ALA A 436 -15.55 18.38 15.26
CA ALA A 436 -14.72 18.16 16.45
C ALA A 436 -13.21 18.21 16.14
N GLY A 437 -12.81 18.18 14.87
CA GLY A 437 -11.41 18.17 14.42
C GLY A 437 -10.83 16.77 14.20
N SER A 438 -11.46 15.74 14.76
CA SER A 438 -11.23 14.32 14.46
C SER A 438 -12.31 13.44 15.10
N ALA A 439 -12.42 12.19 14.66
CA ALA A 439 -13.25 11.18 15.32
C ALA A 439 -12.81 10.92 16.77
N LEU A 440 -11.50 10.99 17.05
CA LEU A 440 -10.96 10.82 18.40
C LEU A 440 -11.43 11.93 19.34
N ASN A 441 -11.49 13.17 18.85
CA ASN A 441 -12.03 14.29 19.62
C ASN A 441 -13.53 14.13 19.89
N THR A 442 -14.30 13.60 18.93
CA THR A 442 -15.71 13.28 19.13
C THR A 442 -15.90 12.22 20.22
N MET A 443 -15.09 11.16 20.22
CA MET A 443 -15.14 10.12 21.24
C MET A 443 -14.80 10.65 22.63
N ALA A 444 -13.78 11.52 22.74
CA ALA A 444 -13.40 12.13 24.02
C ALA A 444 -14.55 12.93 24.65
N LYS A 445 -15.26 13.76 23.86
CA LYS A 445 -16.44 14.51 24.32
C LYS A 445 -17.58 13.62 24.83
N GLY A 446 -17.73 12.42 24.25
CA GLY A 446 -18.77 11.47 24.66
C GLY A 446 -18.50 10.85 26.04
N ASN A 447 -17.23 10.76 26.46
CA ASN A 447 -16.86 10.24 27.77
C ASN A 447 -16.99 11.29 28.88
N ASP A 448 -16.73 12.57 28.58
CA ASP A 448 -16.89 13.68 29.53
C ASP A 448 -18.36 13.95 29.91
N ALA A 449 -19.33 13.39 29.18
CA ALA A 449 -20.77 13.52 29.47
C ALA A 449 -21.32 12.37 30.35
N VAL A 450 -20.49 11.39 30.71
CA VAL A 450 -20.86 10.19 31.48
C VAL A 450 -20.17 10.14 32.86
N GLU A 451 -19.23 11.07 33.13
CA GLU A 451 -18.79 11.44 34.49
C GLU A 451 -19.54 12.69 34.99
#